data_AF-A0A7W8E7Z5-F1
#
_entry.id   AF-A0A7W8E7Z5-F1
#
_cell.length_a   1.000
_cell.length_b   1.000
_cell.length_c   1.000
_cell.angle_alpha   90.00
_cell.angle_beta   90.00
_cell.angle_gamma   90.00
#
_symmetry.space_group_name_H-M   'P 1'
#
loop_
_entity.id
_entity.type
_entity.pdbx_description
1 polymer ?
#
loop_
_entity_poly.entity_id
_entity_poly.type
_entity_poly.pdbx_seq_one_letter_code
_entity_poly.pdbx_strand_id
1 'polypeptide(L)'
;MKFEVRSIIQIAVVASLVSVTGLPSVLAAQTADQVEAQAHESWSGTMHHLNAPGNGCFHASYPSTQWQAIECAEAPGYRSALPKPTKREQTVGNGSDYVVQAPSGSLFSSALGSFPTVTDVKTEKSVGVAAFGGGGILGSNEYTLQVNTNFYPGSAACAGFSGCFAWQQYVMSTNTPVSLTSNSLTGKTEVFIEYWLINYGSRSGSNVCPSGFIDGGADATGPGEDCVQNTPAVVIASGQLPITDLAELTLSGSATKNGTDKATVTFGTEAFTATVSDSLTDIASGWTQAEFNVLGNAGGSEAQFNSGAALTVKVAVTDGSTAAPTCVSPSAEDGTTGETNNLKLGTCTATGGSAPSILFTE
;
A
#
# COMPACT_ATOMS: atom_id res chain seq x y z
N MET A 1 46.65 47.89 -64.14
CA MET A 1 45.59 46.92 -63.79
C MET A 1 46.16 45.52 -64.00
N LYS A 2 46.27 44.74 -62.93
CA LYS A 2 46.99 43.46 -62.87
C LYS A 2 46.09 42.31 -63.35
N PHE A 3 46.73 41.36 -64.03
CA PHE A 3 46.28 40.03 -64.45
C PHE A 3 45.73 39.16 -63.29
N GLU A 4 44.79 38.24 -63.56
CA GLU A 4 45.08 36.79 -63.72
C GLU A 4 43.85 35.87 -63.79
N VAL A 5 44.09 34.73 -64.44
CA VAL A 5 43.24 33.57 -64.77
C VAL A 5 43.12 32.61 -63.57
N ARG A 6 41.97 31.94 -63.36
CA ARG A 6 41.83 30.67 -62.59
C ARG A 6 40.71 29.81 -63.20
N SER A 7 41.01 28.68 -63.85
CA SER A 7 41.20 27.32 -63.31
C SER A 7 39.98 26.73 -62.61
N ILE A 8 39.29 25.83 -63.30
CA ILE A 8 38.21 24.97 -62.79
C ILE A 8 38.86 23.71 -62.19
N ILE A 9 38.69 23.52 -60.88
CA ILE A 9 39.14 22.33 -60.15
C ILE A 9 37.94 21.38 -60.01
N GLN A 10 38.09 20.16 -60.52
CA GLN A 10 37.17 19.05 -60.31
C GLN A 10 37.32 18.54 -58.86
N ILE A 11 36.22 18.50 -58.11
CA ILE A 11 36.15 17.87 -56.79
C ILE A 11 35.58 16.46 -56.97
N ALA A 12 36.42 15.44 -56.76
CA ALA A 12 36.00 14.06 -56.62
C ALA A 12 35.44 13.85 -55.20
N VAL A 13 34.17 13.44 -55.09
CA VAL A 13 33.55 13.02 -53.82
C VAL A 13 33.90 11.55 -53.59
N VAL A 14 34.75 11.28 -52.60
CA VAL A 14 35.01 9.92 -52.10
C VAL A 14 33.88 9.54 -51.15
N ALA A 15 33.07 8.56 -51.56
CA ALA A 15 32.07 7.93 -50.69
C ALA A 15 32.78 6.92 -49.77
N SER A 16 32.95 7.28 -48.50
CA SER A 16 33.41 6.36 -47.47
C SER A 16 32.20 5.63 -46.87
N LEU A 17 31.96 4.39 -47.30
CA LEU A 17 31.08 3.47 -46.58
C LEU A 17 31.76 3.08 -45.26
N VAL A 18 31.31 3.64 -44.15
CA VAL A 18 31.60 3.11 -42.82
C VAL A 18 30.67 1.91 -42.62
N SER A 19 31.25 0.71 -42.71
CA SER A 19 30.64 -0.53 -42.27
C SER A 19 30.37 -0.43 -40.77
N VAL A 20 29.12 -0.20 -40.38
CA VAL A 20 28.69 -0.33 -38.99
C VAL A 20 28.72 -1.81 -38.64
N THR A 21 29.80 -2.23 -38.00
CA THR A 21 29.91 -3.52 -37.33
C THR A 21 28.78 -3.63 -36.31
N GLY A 22 27.96 -4.67 -36.43
CA GLY A 22 26.84 -4.92 -35.54
C GLY A 22 27.28 -4.93 -34.08
N LEU A 23 26.63 -4.10 -33.27
CA LEU A 23 26.58 -4.31 -31.82
C LEU A 23 26.06 -5.74 -31.57
N PRO A 24 26.64 -6.50 -30.63
CA PRO A 24 26.10 -7.82 -30.30
C PRO A 24 24.66 -7.63 -29.82
N SER A 25 23.73 -8.33 -30.48
CA SER A 25 22.27 -8.29 -30.24
C SER A 25 21.88 -8.47 -28.77
N VAL A 26 22.74 -9.11 -27.97
CA VAL A 26 22.59 -9.30 -26.53
C VAL A 26 22.65 -7.99 -25.75
N LEU A 27 23.54 -7.05 -26.08
CA LEU A 27 23.59 -5.75 -25.40
C LEU A 27 22.36 -4.89 -25.75
N ALA A 28 21.89 -4.93 -27.00
CA ALA A 28 20.71 -4.20 -27.43
C ALA A 28 19.42 -4.73 -26.79
N ALA A 29 19.31 -6.06 -26.62
CA ALA A 29 18.18 -6.69 -25.92
C ALA A 29 18.17 -6.35 -24.42
N GLN A 30 19.33 -6.43 -23.74
CA GLN A 30 19.45 -6.04 -22.33
C GLN A 30 19.08 -4.57 -22.09
N THR A 31 19.44 -3.68 -23.02
CA THR A 31 19.01 -2.27 -22.92
C THR A 31 17.52 -2.08 -23.17
N ALA A 32 16.90 -2.90 -24.03
CA ALA A 32 15.45 -2.82 -24.26
C ALA A 32 14.66 -3.31 -23.04
N ASP A 33 15.07 -4.42 -22.43
CA ASP A 33 14.42 -4.97 -21.23
C ASP A 33 14.51 -4.00 -20.04
N GLN A 34 15.67 -3.34 -19.86
CA GLN A 34 15.83 -2.31 -18.82
C GLN A 34 14.96 -1.07 -19.06
N VAL A 35 14.83 -0.64 -20.31
CA VAL A 35 13.97 0.49 -20.67
C VAL A 35 12.50 0.14 -20.43
N GLU A 36 12.07 -1.07 -20.78
CA GLU A 36 10.70 -1.52 -20.54
C GLU A 36 10.38 -1.62 -19.05
N ALA A 37 11.28 -2.20 -18.26
CA ALA A 37 11.13 -2.26 -16.80
C ALA A 37 11.00 -0.85 -16.18
N GLN A 38 11.80 0.10 -16.63
CA GLN A 38 11.71 1.49 -16.17
C GLN A 38 10.39 2.16 -16.62
N ALA A 39 9.90 1.84 -17.82
CA ALA A 39 8.62 2.33 -18.30
C ALA A 39 7.44 1.76 -17.48
N HIS A 40 7.51 0.48 -17.10
CA HIS A 40 6.53 -0.15 -16.22
C HIS A 40 6.53 0.47 -14.82
N GLU A 41 7.70 0.67 -14.21
CA GLU A 41 7.81 1.33 -12.90
C GLU A 41 7.25 2.76 -12.94
N SER A 42 7.60 3.53 -13.98
CA SER A 42 7.07 4.88 -14.18
C SER A 42 5.56 4.90 -14.40
N TRP A 43 5.02 3.93 -15.14
CA TRP A 43 3.59 3.79 -15.36
C TRP A 43 2.86 3.42 -14.08
N SER A 44 3.35 2.43 -13.33
CA SER A 44 2.82 2.03 -12.03
C SER A 44 2.76 3.22 -11.07
N GLY A 45 3.88 3.94 -10.93
CA GLY A 45 3.95 5.17 -10.14
C GLY A 45 2.93 6.21 -10.61
N THR A 46 2.71 6.36 -11.92
CA THR A 46 1.68 7.27 -12.47
C THR A 46 0.28 6.85 -12.05
N MET A 47 -0.07 5.56 -12.15
CA MET A 47 -1.40 5.06 -11.82
C MET A 47 -1.79 5.31 -10.36
N HIS A 48 -0.83 5.20 -9.42
CA HIS A 48 -1.08 5.54 -8.00
C HIS A 48 -1.46 7.00 -7.77
N HIS A 49 -0.93 7.94 -8.58
CA HIS A 49 -1.21 9.37 -8.44
C HIS A 49 -2.45 9.82 -9.21
N LEU A 50 -2.85 9.10 -10.26
CA LEU A 50 -4.01 9.48 -11.07
C LEU A 50 -5.32 9.26 -10.32
N ASN A 51 -6.21 10.24 -10.43
CA ASN A 51 -7.57 10.14 -9.91
C ASN A 51 -8.44 9.37 -10.91
N ALA A 52 -9.28 8.47 -10.39
CA ALA A 52 -10.35 7.88 -11.18
C ALA A 52 -11.44 8.93 -11.49
N PRO A 53 -12.26 8.74 -12.55
CA PRO A 53 -13.33 9.66 -12.92
C PRO A 53 -14.42 9.91 -11.86
N GLY A 54 -14.51 9.08 -10.81
CA GLY A 54 -15.48 9.21 -9.74
C GLY A 54 -15.34 8.11 -8.68
N ASN A 55 -16.36 7.94 -7.86
CA ASN A 55 -16.47 6.83 -6.90
C ASN A 55 -16.80 5.52 -7.63
N GLY A 56 -16.20 4.41 -7.21
CA GLY A 56 -16.41 3.09 -7.78
C GLY A 56 -15.10 2.33 -7.96
N CYS A 57 -15.13 1.31 -8.81
CA CYS A 57 -13.97 0.48 -9.11
C CYS A 57 -13.52 0.71 -10.54
N PHE A 58 -12.20 0.77 -10.71
CA PHE A 58 -11.60 1.07 -12.00
C PHE A 58 -10.38 0.20 -12.25
N HIS A 59 -10.09 -0.01 -13.53
CA HIS A 59 -8.98 -0.81 -14.02
C HIS A 59 -8.27 -0.09 -15.17
N ALA A 60 -6.97 -0.31 -15.31
CA ALA A 60 -6.19 0.10 -16.46
C ALA A 60 -5.06 -0.91 -16.71
N SER A 61 -4.67 -1.06 -17.98
CA SER A 61 -3.56 -1.92 -18.42
C SER A 61 -2.49 -1.08 -19.12
N TYR A 62 -1.22 -1.37 -18.85
CA TYR A 62 -0.09 -0.75 -19.52
C TYR A 62 -0.20 -0.90 -21.05
N PRO A 63 0.15 0.13 -21.85
CA PRO A 63 0.69 1.44 -21.45
C PRO A 63 -0.37 2.51 -21.19
N SER A 64 -1.66 2.15 -21.18
CA SER A 64 -2.74 3.12 -20.98
C SER A 64 -2.76 3.65 -19.55
N THR A 65 -2.93 4.95 -19.39
CA THR A 65 -3.17 5.59 -18.09
C THR A 65 -4.64 5.97 -17.86
N GLN A 66 -5.53 5.49 -18.74
CA GLN A 66 -6.97 5.76 -18.65
C GLN A 66 -7.67 4.72 -17.80
N TRP A 67 -8.27 5.17 -16.71
CA TRP A 67 -9.14 4.36 -15.86
C TRP A 67 -10.44 3.99 -16.59
N GLN A 68 -10.71 2.69 -16.67
CA GLN A 68 -11.95 2.12 -17.17
C GLN A 68 -12.79 1.65 -15.98
N ALA A 69 -14.06 2.09 -15.93
CA ALA A 69 -14.96 1.67 -14.88
C ALA A 69 -15.26 0.17 -14.98
N ILE A 70 -15.22 -0.52 -13.84
CA ILE A 70 -15.57 -1.93 -13.69
C ILE A 70 -16.52 -2.09 -12.50
N GLU A 71 -17.18 -3.24 -12.42
CA GLU A 71 -18.05 -3.57 -11.30
C GLU A 71 -17.23 -3.79 -10.03
N CYS A 72 -17.63 -3.15 -8.94
CA CYS A 72 -17.10 -3.47 -7.62
C CYS A 72 -17.68 -4.78 -7.10
N ALA A 73 -16.87 -5.54 -6.37
CA ALA A 73 -17.40 -6.56 -5.47
C ALA A 73 -18.04 -5.92 -4.23
N GLU A 74 -18.86 -6.70 -3.54
CA GLU A 74 -19.43 -6.33 -2.24
C GLU A 74 -18.32 -6.00 -1.23
N ALA A 75 -18.69 -5.26 -0.18
CA ALA A 75 -17.76 -4.97 0.90
C ALA A 75 -17.34 -6.26 1.62
N PRO A 76 -16.04 -6.59 1.68
CA PRO A 76 -15.58 -7.84 2.26
C PRO A 76 -15.75 -7.85 3.77
N GLY A 77 -15.77 -9.05 4.34
CA GLY A 77 -15.80 -9.32 5.78
C GLY A 77 -14.46 -9.29 6.48
N TYR A 78 -13.44 -8.74 5.81
CA TYR A 78 -12.11 -8.60 6.36
C TYR A 78 -12.15 -7.76 7.65
N ARG A 79 -11.32 -8.13 8.63
CA ARG A 79 -11.13 -7.38 9.87
C ARG A 79 -9.69 -7.44 10.31
N SER A 80 -8.99 -6.31 10.31
CA SER A 80 -7.71 -6.20 10.99
C SER A 80 -7.89 -6.26 12.51
N ALA A 81 -6.86 -6.73 13.20
CA ALA A 81 -6.76 -6.59 14.65
C ALA A 81 -6.12 -5.26 15.02
N LEU A 82 -6.55 -4.67 16.14
CA LEU A 82 -5.80 -3.59 16.78
C LEU A 82 -4.55 -4.17 17.47
N PRO A 83 -3.43 -3.42 17.51
CA PRO A 83 -2.17 -3.91 18.04
C PRO A 83 -2.31 -4.25 19.54
N LYS A 84 -1.74 -5.39 19.91
CA LYS A 84 -1.56 -5.86 21.28
C LYS A 84 -0.07 -6.06 21.51
N PRO A 85 0.71 -4.97 21.61
CA PRO A 85 2.15 -5.05 21.72
C PRO A 85 2.53 -5.83 22.97
N THR A 86 3.18 -6.97 22.79
CA THR A 86 3.84 -7.70 23.87
C THR A 86 5.27 -7.15 24.02
N LYS A 87 5.96 -7.44 25.12
CA LYS A 87 7.33 -6.91 25.31
C LYS A 87 8.28 -7.47 24.24
N ARG A 88 8.58 -6.63 23.25
CA ARG A 88 9.73 -6.67 22.32
C ARG A 88 9.91 -7.99 21.58
N GLU A 89 8.95 -8.32 20.72
CA GLU A 89 9.25 -9.19 19.59
C GLU A 89 10.01 -8.36 18.54
N GLN A 90 10.92 -9.00 17.79
CA GLN A 90 11.67 -8.37 16.68
C GLN A 90 11.02 -8.67 15.33
N THR A 91 9.78 -9.14 15.37
CA THR A 91 8.93 -9.41 14.23
C THR A 91 8.24 -8.12 13.80
N VAL A 92 7.88 -8.08 12.52
CA VAL A 92 7.25 -6.94 11.87
C VAL A 92 5.77 -6.88 12.25
N GLY A 93 5.24 -5.68 12.48
CA GLY A 93 3.83 -5.44 12.80
C GLY A 93 3.52 -5.52 14.30
N ASN A 94 2.23 -5.56 14.66
CA ASN A 94 1.75 -5.55 16.06
C ASN A 94 2.40 -4.47 16.94
N GLY A 95 2.50 -3.24 16.42
CA GLY A 95 3.19 -2.14 17.08
C GLY A 95 4.72 -2.32 17.12
N SER A 96 5.31 -2.99 16.14
CA SER A 96 6.75 -3.12 15.96
C SER A 96 7.08 -3.09 14.47
N ASP A 97 6.91 -1.93 13.84
CA ASP A 97 7.30 -1.67 12.45
C ASP A 97 7.97 -0.28 12.31
N TYR A 98 8.63 -0.05 11.18
CA TYR A 98 9.07 1.28 10.78
C TYR A 98 7.88 2.09 10.28
N VAL A 99 7.68 3.26 10.89
CA VAL A 99 6.63 4.18 10.50
C VAL A 99 7.24 5.41 9.84
N VAL A 100 6.69 5.81 8.69
CA VAL A 100 7.03 7.10 8.08
C VAL A 100 6.23 8.20 8.77
N GLN A 101 6.93 9.20 9.31
CA GLN A 101 6.34 10.34 10.01
C GLN A 101 6.51 11.61 9.18
N ALA A 102 5.40 12.32 8.98
CA ALA A 102 5.35 13.60 8.28
C ALA A 102 6.25 14.64 8.98
N PRO A 103 6.90 15.54 8.22
CA PRO A 103 7.52 16.73 8.78
C PRO A 103 6.52 17.53 9.63
N SER A 104 7.01 18.17 10.69
CA SER A 104 6.17 18.93 11.62
C SER A 104 5.25 19.93 10.90
N GLY A 105 3.96 19.88 11.20
CA GLY A 105 2.92 20.74 10.60
C GLY A 105 2.42 20.30 9.21
N SER A 106 2.90 19.17 8.68
CA SER A 106 2.42 18.62 7.41
C SER A 106 1.47 17.44 7.64
N LEU A 107 0.54 17.23 6.70
CA LEU A 107 -0.35 16.07 6.68
C LEU A 107 -0.12 15.27 5.41
N PHE A 108 -0.17 13.95 5.52
CA PHE A 108 -0.19 13.08 4.36
C PHE A 108 -1.52 13.17 3.63
N SER A 109 -1.42 13.22 2.31
CA SER A 109 -2.55 13.01 1.39
C SER A 109 -2.50 11.63 0.75
N SER A 110 -1.32 11.01 0.67
CA SER A 110 -1.14 9.63 0.23
C SER A 110 0.13 8.99 0.77
N ALA A 111 0.12 7.66 0.81
CA ALA A 111 1.29 6.82 1.03
C ALA A 111 1.27 5.64 0.04
N LEU A 112 2.42 5.33 -0.55
CA LEU A 112 2.66 4.26 -1.52
C LEU A 112 3.72 3.31 -0.98
N GLY A 113 3.32 2.06 -0.76
CA GLY A 113 4.17 0.95 -0.41
C GLY A 113 4.64 0.13 -1.61
N SER A 114 5.88 -0.33 -1.56
CA SER A 114 6.50 -1.18 -2.59
C SER A 114 7.64 -2.02 -2.02
N PHE A 115 8.07 -3.03 -2.77
CA PHE A 115 9.19 -3.91 -2.43
C PHE A 115 10.33 -3.80 -3.47
N PRO A 116 11.22 -2.78 -3.38
CA PRO A 116 12.32 -2.63 -4.33
C PRO A 116 13.22 -3.86 -4.50
N THR A 117 13.34 -4.69 -3.45
CA THR A 117 14.08 -5.94 -3.48
C THR A 117 13.29 -7.03 -2.77
N VAL A 118 13.11 -8.17 -3.43
CA VAL A 118 12.56 -9.40 -2.84
C VAL A 118 13.58 -10.51 -3.04
N THR A 119 14.13 -11.04 -1.95
CA THR A 119 15.19 -12.05 -1.99
C THR A 119 14.71 -13.35 -1.37
N ASP A 120 14.89 -14.46 -2.10
CA ASP A 120 14.64 -15.82 -1.61
C ASP A 120 13.23 -16.10 -1.05
N VAL A 121 12.24 -15.26 -1.35
CA VAL A 121 10.82 -15.50 -1.04
C VAL A 121 10.28 -16.61 -1.95
N LYS A 122 9.87 -17.72 -1.34
CA LYS A 122 9.41 -18.95 -2.02
C LYS A 122 8.06 -19.41 -1.50
N THR A 123 7.80 -19.23 -0.20
CA THR A 123 6.56 -19.64 0.43
C THR A 123 6.14 -18.65 1.49
N GLU A 124 4.82 -18.52 1.64
CA GLU A 124 4.16 -17.84 2.73
C GLU A 124 3.11 -18.79 3.29
N LYS A 125 2.92 -18.72 4.61
CA LYS A 125 1.79 -19.35 5.29
C LYS A 125 1.29 -18.48 6.42
N SER A 126 0.03 -18.08 6.37
CA SER A 126 -0.61 -17.39 7.47
C SER A 126 -0.96 -18.36 8.58
N VAL A 127 -0.58 -17.96 9.80
CA VAL A 127 -0.80 -18.72 11.03
C VAL A 127 -1.48 -17.83 12.08
N GLY A 128 -2.35 -18.44 12.88
CA GLY A 128 -3.02 -17.74 13.96
C GLY A 128 -2.08 -17.45 15.12
N VAL A 129 -2.15 -16.25 15.67
CA VAL A 129 -1.35 -15.82 16.83
C VAL A 129 -2.20 -15.87 18.09
N ALA A 130 -1.69 -16.51 19.15
CA ALA A 130 -2.45 -16.75 20.38
C ALA A 130 -2.92 -15.46 21.09
N ALA A 131 -2.14 -14.38 21.02
CA ALA A 131 -2.51 -13.07 21.57
C ALA A 131 -3.79 -12.48 20.94
N PHE A 132 -4.11 -12.91 19.72
CA PHE A 132 -5.30 -12.52 18.96
C PHE A 132 -6.35 -13.64 18.91
N GLY A 133 -6.19 -14.68 19.71
CA GLY A 133 -7.13 -15.80 19.78
C GLY A 133 -6.87 -16.92 18.76
N GLY A 134 -5.75 -16.87 18.04
CA GLY A 134 -5.35 -17.91 17.08
C GLY A 134 -6.21 -17.97 15.82
N GLY A 135 -6.95 -16.90 15.53
CA GLY A 135 -7.79 -16.75 14.35
C GLY A 135 -7.07 -16.10 13.16
N GLY A 136 -7.85 -15.48 12.29
CA GLY A 136 -7.40 -14.97 10.99
C GLY A 136 -7.80 -15.91 9.85
N ILE A 137 -7.38 -15.55 8.63
CA ILE A 137 -7.54 -16.38 7.44
C ILE A 137 -6.21 -17.09 7.25
N LEU A 138 -6.22 -18.41 7.43
CA LEU A 138 -5.02 -19.21 7.60
C LEU A 138 -4.81 -20.15 6.41
N GLY A 139 -3.56 -20.33 6.01
CA GLY A 139 -3.24 -21.16 4.84
C GLY A 139 -2.02 -20.64 4.10
N SER A 140 -1.74 -21.24 2.95
CA SER A 140 -0.67 -20.76 2.07
C SER A 140 -1.18 -19.64 1.18
N ASN A 141 -0.34 -18.64 0.94
CA ASN A 141 -0.69 -17.44 0.16
C ASN A 141 -1.93 -16.74 0.74
N GLU A 142 -1.95 -16.63 2.07
CA GLU A 142 -2.99 -15.96 2.83
C GLU A 142 -2.36 -14.76 3.52
N TYR A 143 -2.00 -13.76 2.75
CA TYR A 143 -1.38 -12.53 3.24
C TYR A 143 -2.15 -11.29 2.82
N THR A 144 -1.80 -10.17 3.44
CA THR A 144 -2.26 -8.83 3.08
C THR A 144 -1.09 -7.93 2.77
N LEU A 145 -1.31 -6.96 1.88
CA LEU A 145 -0.55 -5.72 1.90
C LEU A 145 -1.42 -4.67 2.60
N GLN A 146 -0.83 -3.96 3.56
CA GLN A 146 -1.57 -2.97 4.35
C GLN A 146 -0.84 -1.64 4.29
N VAL A 147 -1.55 -0.55 3.98
CA VAL A 147 -1.11 0.82 4.27
C VAL A 147 -1.98 1.34 5.41
N ASN A 148 -1.37 1.64 6.55
CA ASN A 148 -2.09 2.01 7.78
C ASN A 148 -1.82 3.46 8.15
N THR A 149 -2.85 4.21 8.56
CA THR A 149 -2.67 5.57 9.11
C THR A 149 -2.32 5.53 10.60
N ASN A 150 -1.88 6.65 11.20
CA ASN A 150 -1.94 6.81 12.66
C ASN A 150 -3.38 6.73 13.18
N PHE A 151 -3.53 6.43 14.48
CA PHE A 151 -4.74 6.70 15.24
C PHE A 151 -4.93 8.22 15.41
N TYR A 152 -6.09 8.76 15.03
CA TYR A 152 -6.37 10.20 15.10
C TYR A 152 -7.48 10.53 16.09
N PRO A 153 -7.17 11.12 17.27
CA PRO A 153 -8.17 11.47 18.27
C PRO A 153 -8.96 12.74 17.97
N GLY A 154 -8.51 13.55 17.00
CA GLY A 154 -9.12 14.84 16.67
C GLY A 154 -10.23 14.78 15.61
N SER A 155 -10.60 13.58 15.17
CA SER A 155 -11.56 13.39 14.08
C SER A 155 -12.95 13.91 14.45
N ALA A 156 -13.57 14.63 13.51
CA ALA A 156 -14.98 15.02 13.64
C ALA A 156 -15.91 13.79 13.68
N ALA A 157 -15.51 12.66 13.07
CA ALA A 157 -16.26 11.41 13.08
C ALA A 157 -16.42 10.82 14.49
N CYS A 158 -15.50 11.13 15.42
CA CYS A 158 -15.60 10.74 16.82
C CYS A 158 -16.69 11.49 17.61
N ALA A 159 -17.40 12.45 17.01
CA ALA A 159 -18.53 13.16 17.61
C ALA A 159 -18.28 13.75 19.01
N GLY A 160 -17.01 14.08 19.33
CA GLY A 160 -16.60 14.61 20.63
C GLY A 160 -16.47 13.58 21.76
N PHE A 161 -16.58 12.28 21.49
CA PHE A 161 -16.35 11.25 22.49
C PHE A 161 -14.88 11.18 22.91
N SER A 162 -14.65 11.21 24.22
CA SER A 162 -13.30 11.21 24.78
C SER A 162 -12.63 9.85 24.62
N GLY A 163 -11.40 9.83 24.12
CA GLY A 163 -10.65 8.60 23.88
C GLY A 163 -11.11 7.83 22.64
N CYS A 164 -11.97 8.41 21.80
CA CYS A 164 -12.25 7.86 20.48
C CYS A 164 -11.11 8.19 19.51
N PHE A 165 -10.78 7.25 18.64
CA PHE A 165 -9.80 7.46 17.57
C PHE A 165 -10.38 7.06 16.23
N ALA A 166 -10.15 7.88 15.21
CA ALA A 166 -10.34 7.46 13.82
C ALA A 166 -9.08 6.74 13.33
N TRP A 167 -9.28 5.65 12.59
CA TRP A 167 -8.22 4.91 11.94
C TRP A 167 -8.68 4.42 10.58
N GLN A 168 -7.76 4.39 9.63
CA GLN A 168 -8.04 3.97 8.27
C GLN A 168 -6.90 3.12 7.75
N GLN A 169 -7.25 2.07 7.05
CA GLN A 169 -6.32 1.15 6.43
C GLN A 169 -6.75 0.91 4.98
N TYR A 170 -5.76 0.80 4.10
CA TYR A 170 -5.94 0.41 2.72
C TYR A 170 -5.36 -0.99 2.57
N VAL A 171 -6.17 -1.93 2.09
CA VAL A 171 -5.84 -3.35 2.12
C VAL A 171 -5.86 -3.90 0.72
N MET A 172 -4.83 -4.65 0.36
CA MET A 172 -4.96 -5.74 -0.58
C MET A 172 -4.93 -7.04 0.21
N SER A 173 -5.98 -7.85 0.11
CA SER A 173 -6.06 -9.16 0.76
C SER A 173 -6.18 -10.24 -0.30
N THR A 174 -5.39 -11.30 -0.16
CA THR A 174 -5.40 -12.46 -1.07
C THR A 174 -6.66 -13.33 -0.96
N ASN A 175 -7.43 -13.15 0.12
CA ASN A 175 -8.70 -13.81 0.33
C ASN A 175 -9.47 -13.10 1.44
N THR A 176 -10.78 -12.90 1.30
CA THR A 176 -11.58 -12.27 2.35
C THR A 176 -12.84 -13.08 2.64
N PRO A 177 -13.49 -12.91 3.81
CA PRO A 177 -14.84 -13.40 3.99
C PRO A 177 -15.82 -12.59 3.13
N VAL A 178 -16.91 -13.21 2.67
CA VAL A 178 -17.89 -12.55 1.77
C VAL A 178 -18.64 -11.37 2.42
N SER A 179 -18.65 -11.25 3.75
CA SER A 179 -19.17 -10.10 4.49
C SER A 179 -18.75 -10.14 5.96
N LEU A 180 -18.87 -9.01 6.65
CA LEU A 180 -18.56 -8.87 8.09
C LEU A 180 -19.45 -9.73 9.01
N THR A 181 -20.36 -10.53 8.46
CA THR A 181 -21.22 -11.45 9.22
C THR A 181 -21.10 -12.91 8.74
N SER A 182 -20.18 -13.19 7.81
CA SER A 182 -19.97 -14.51 7.22
C SER A 182 -18.52 -14.94 7.36
N ASN A 183 -18.31 -16.25 7.54
CA ASN A 183 -16.99 -16.88 7.51
C ASN A 183 -16.70 -17.59 6.18
N SER A 184 -17.60 -17.50 5.20
CA SER A 184 -17.34 -18.05 3.86
C SER A 184 -16.37 -17.16 3.12
N LEU A 185 -15.33 -17.73 2.52
CA LEU A 185 -14.28 -16.97 1.84
C LEU A 185 -14.63 -16.72 0.37
N THR A 186 -14.20 -15.59 -0.17
CA THR A 186 -14.44 -15.17 -1.57
C THR A 186 -13.62 -15.97 -2.56
N GLY A 187 -12.43 -16.45 -2.15
CA GLY A 187 -11.46 -17.08 -3.04
C GLY A 187 -10.90 -16.11 -4.09
N LYS A 188 -10.84 -14.82 -3.75
CA LYS A 188 -10.41 -13.73 -4.63
C LYS A 188 -9.38 -12.86 -3.93
N THR A 189 -8.47 -12.29 -4.72
CA THR A 189 -7.63 -11.18 -4.23
C THR A 189 -8.36 -9.87 -4.48
N GLU A 190 -8.50 -9.08 -3.43
CA GLU A 190 -9.40 -7.93 -3.35
C GLU A 190 -8.70 -6.72 -2.73
N VAL A 191 -9.00 -5.53 -3.24
CA VAL A 191 -8.48 -4.25 -2.72
C VAL A 191 -9.62 -3.35 -2.27
N PHE A 192 -9.52 -2.85 -1.05
CA PHE A 192 -10.57 -2.07 -0.39
C PHE A 192 -9.98 -1.16 0.70
N ILE A 193 -10.84 -0.34 1.30
CA ILE A 193 -10.51 0.52 2.44
C ILE A 193 -11.28 0.00 3.65
N GLU A 194 -10.57 -0.17 4.77
CA GLU A 194 -11.14 -0.49 6.07
C GLU A 194 -11.09 0.75 6.96
N TYR A 195 -12.23 1.07 7.57
CA TYR A 195 -12.41 2.23 8.45
C TYR A 195 -12.75 1.79 9.85
N TRP A 196 -12.16 2.46 10.83
CA TRP A 196 -12.43 2.24 12.24
C TRP A 196 -12.70 3.55 12.99
N LEU A 197 -13.69 3.50 13.88
CA LEU A 197 -13.81 4.41 15.02
C LEU A 197 -13.63 3.57 16.27
N ILE A 198 -12.48 3.73 16.92
CA ILE A 198 -12.06 2.94 18.08
C ILE A 198 -12.59 3.63 19.33
N ASN A 199 -13.11 2.86 20.29
CA ASN A 199 -13.64 3.36 21.55
C ASN A 199 -14.70 4.48 21.36
N TYR A 200 -15.61 4.28 20.41
CA TYR A 200 -16.68 5.22 20.08
C TYR A 200 -17.82 5.18 21.12
N GLY A 201 -18.29 6.35 21.54
CA GLY A 201 -19.47 6.47 22.38
C GLY A 201 -19.29 5.93 23.81
N SER A 202 -20.38 5.39 24.36
CA SER A 202 -20.38 4.68 25.64
C SER A 202 -21.32 3.50 25.55
N ARG A 203 -20.78 2.31 25.77
CA ARG A 203 -21.51 1.04 25.62
C ARG A 203 -22.72 1.01 26.55
N SER A 204 -23.90 0.76 25.99
CA SER A 204 -25.17 0.78 26.73
C SER A 204 -26.04 -0.47 26.50
N GLY A 205 -25.45 -1.55 25.98
CA GLY A 205 -26.15 -2.81 25.68
C GLY A 205 -26.87 -2.85 24.33
N SER A 206 -26.74 -1.79 23.53
CA SER A 206 -27.15 -1.69 22.12
C SER A 206 -26.02 -1.07 21.30
N ASN A 207 -25.93 -1.41 20.01
CA ASN A 207 -24.96 -0.86 19.07
C ASN A 207 -24.94 0.68 19.12
N VAL A 208 -23.82 1.27 19.50
CA VAL A 208 -23.62 2.73 19.55
C VAL A 208 -22.91 3.29 18.33
N CYS A 209 -22.47 2.42 17.41
CA CYS A 209 -21.75 2.82 16.21
C CYS A 209 -22.59 3.70 15.28
N PRO A 210 -21.96 4.67 14.58
CA PRO A 210 -22.66 5.49 13.60
C PRO A 210 -23.27 4.65 12.48
N SER A 211 -24.27 5.22 11.80
CA SER A 211 -24.89 4.59 10.64
C SER A 211 -23.84 4.22 9.59
N GLY A 212 -23.91 2.98 9.10
CA GLY A 212 -22.96 2.44 8.13
C GLY A 212 -21.79 1.68 8.76
N PHE A 213 -21.54 1.83 10.06
CA PHE A 213 -20.59 1.02 10.79
C PHE A 213 -21.27 -0.19 11.45
N ILE A 214 -20.49 -1.26 11.59
CA ILE A 214 -20.86 -2.44 12.35
C ILE A 214 -20.18 -2.40 13.71
N ASP A 215 -20.90 -2.83 14.75
CA ASP A 215 -20.36 -3.06 16.10
C ASP A 215 -19.31 -4.18 16.05
N GLY A 216 -18.05 -3.79 16.21
CA GLY A 216 -16.88 -4.65 16.30
C GLY A 216 -16.64 -5.20 17.71
N GLY A 217 -17.43 -4.77 18.70
CA GLY A 217 -17.33 -5.19 20.09
C GLY A 217 -16.95 -4.07 21.04
N ALA A 218 -16.79 -4.42 22.31
CA ALA A 218 -16.33 -3.47 23.32
C ALA A 218 -14.84 -3.18 23.10
N ASP A 219 -14.44 -1.91 23.17
CA ASP A 219 -13.02 -1.57 23.18
C ASP A 219 -12.32 -2.25 24.37
N ALA A 220 -11.08 -2.66 24.16
CA ALA A 220 -10.29 -3.34 25.17
C ALA A 220 -9.85 -2.42 26.32
N THR A 221 -9.78 -1.10 26.07
CA THR A 221 -9.15 -0.14 26.99
C THR A 221 -10.09 0.96 27.49
N GLY A 222 -11.26 1.09 26.89
CA GLY A 222 -12.19 2.19 27.11
C GLY A 222 -13.64 1.75 27.26
N PRO A 223 -14.54 2.71 27.55
CA PRO A 223 -15.95 2.44 27.82
C PRO A 223 -16.82 2.31 26.54
N GLY A 224 -16.25 2.55 25.36
CA GLY A 224 -16.95 2.61 24.08
C GLY A 224 -17.03 1.26 23.34
N GLU A 225 -17.43 1.37 22.07
CA GLU A 225 -17.43 0.26 21.10
C GLU A 225 -16.45 0.56 19.97
N ASP A 226 -15.83 -0.49 19.42
CA ASP A 226 -15.06 -0.38 18.20
C ASP A 226 -15.98 -0.54 17.01
N CYS A 227 -15.99 0.43 16.11
CA CYS A 227 -16.89 0.49 14.98
C CYS A 227 -16.10 0.30 13.70
N VAL A 228 -16.43 -0.73 12.92
CA VAL A 228 -15.71 -1.08 11.69
C VAL A 228 -16.60 -1.03 10.45
N GLN A 229 -16.03 -0.61 9.33
CA GLN A 229 -16.69 -0.65 8.03
C GLN A 229 -15.68 -0.83 6.89
N ASN A 230 -16.04 -1.64 5.90
CA ASN A 230 -15.27 -1.82 4.67
C ASN A 230 -15.97 -1.17 3.48
N THR A 231 -15.20 -0.66 2.53
CA THR A 231 -15.74 -0.26 1.22
C THR A 231 -16.05 -1.47 0.36
N PRO A 232 -16.91 -1.33 -0.67
CA PRO A 232 -16.87 -2.22 -1.83
C PRO A 232 -15.44 -2.40 -2.34
N ALA A 233 -15.10 -3.59 -2.80
CA ALA A 233 -13.75 -3.95 -3.20
C ALA A 233 -13.59 -3.98 -4.72
N VAL A 234 -12.38 -3.70 -5.20
CA VAL A 234 -11.98 -4.06 -6.56
C VAL A 234 -11.31 -5.44 -6.55
N VAL A 235 -11.77 -6.34 -7.40
CA VAL A 235 -11.20 -7.69 -7.54
C VAL A 235 -10.03 -7.62 -8.53
N ILE A 236 -8.85 -8.09 -8.10
CA ILE A 236 -7.65 -8.08 -8.95
C ILE A 236 -7.27 -9.47 -9.45
N ALA A 237 -7.72 -10.53 -8.77
CA ALA A 237 -7.54 -11.92 -9.22
C ALA A 237 -8.66 -12.84 -8.73
N SER A 238 -9.02 -13.84 -9.54
CA SER A 238 -9.94 -14.92 -9.16
C SER A 238 -9.16 -16.08 -8.51
N GLY A 239 -8.54 -15.79 -7.37
CA GLY A 239 -7.71 -16.69 -6.58
C GLY A 239 -6.78 -15.90 -5.65
N GLN A 240 -6.05 -16.62 -4.81
CA GLN A 240 -4.95 -16.06 -4.01
C GLN A 240 -3.74 -15.83 -4.93
N LEU A 241 -3.17 -14.62 -4.89
CA LEU A 241 -1.87 -14.36 -5.53
C LEU A 241 -0.76 -15.10 -4.78
N PRO A 242 0.16 -15.78 -5.49
CA PRO A 242 1.28 -16.44 -4.83
C PRO A 242 2.26 -15.39 -4.29
N ILE A 243 2.83 -15.63 -3.11
CA ILE A 243 3.80 -14.69 -2.51
C ILE A 243 5.05 -14.46 -3.37
N THR A 244 5.35 -15.36 -4.30
CA THR A 244 6.47 -15.20 -5.25
C THR A 244 6.32 -13.99 -6.16
N ASP A 245 5.10 -13.45 -6.28
CA ASP A 245 4.78 -12.31 -7.14
C ASP A 245 4.89 -10.98 -6.37
N LEU A 246 5.35 -10.99 -5.11
CA LEU A 246 5.42 -9.82 -4.24
C LEU A 246 6.19 -8.63 -4.84
N ALA A 247 7.23 -8.89 -5.64
CA ALA A 247 8.02 -7.85 -6.30
C ALA A 247 7.24 -7.09 -7.38
N GLU A 248 6.15 -7.67 -7.90
CA GLU A 248 5.30 -7.06 -8.91
C GLU A 248 4.15 -6.25 -8.30
N LEU A 249 4.04 -6.23 -6.97
CA LEU A 249 2.94 -5.66 -6.23
C LEU A 249 3.33 -4.34 -5.55
N THR A 250 2.48 -3.34 -5.71
CA THR A 250 2.54 -2.07 -4.98
C THR A 250 1.15 -1.67 -4.53
N LEU A 251 1.04 -1.02 -3.37
CA LEU A 251 -0.25 -0.58 -2.81
C LEU A 251 -0.13 0.86 -2.33
N SER A 252 -1.10 1.70 -2.69
CA SER A 252 -1.23 3.04 -2.12
C SER A 252 -2.60 3.27 -1.50
N GLY A 253 -2.58 4.07 -0.44
CA GLY A 253 -3.75 4.74 0.09
C GLY A 253 -3.69 6.24 -0.12
N SER A 254 -4.82 6.90 -0.34
CA SER A 254 -4.93 8.35 -0.27
C SER A 254 -6.25 8.78 0.39
N ALA A 255 -6.19 9.83 1.20
CA ALA A 255 -7.35 10.49 1.80
C ALA A 255 -7.22 11.99 1.54
N THR A 256 -8.27 12.59 0.96
CA THR A 256 -8.30 14.00 0.62
C THR A 256 -9.51 14.65 1.28
N LYS A 257 -9.28 15.67 2.09
CA LYS A 257 -10.33 16.39 2.81
C LYS A 257 -11.44 16.87 1.88
N ASN A 258 -12.68 16.46 2.16
CA ASN A 258 -13.87 16.74 1.32
C ASN A 258 -13.74 16.21 -0.12
N GLY A 259 -12.89 15.21 -0.33
CA GLY A 259 -12.60 14.61 -1.62
C GLY A 259 -12.91 13.12 -1.61
N THR A 260 -11.92 12.32 -2.00
CA THR A 260 -12.06 10.89 -2.23
C THR A 260 -10.99 10.17 -1.43
N ASP A 261 -11.41 9.08 -0.77
CA ASP A 261 -10.51 8.05 -0.30
C ASP A 261 -10.30 7.01 -1.39
N LYS A 262 -9.06 6.60 -1.59
CA LYS A 262 -8.67 5.71 -2.69
C LYS A 262 -7.68 4.66 -2.22
N ALA A 263 -7.98 3.39 -2.51
CA ALA A 263 -7.00 2.31 -2.52
C ALA A 263 -6.63 1.99 -3.96
N THR A 264 -5.34 1.91 -4.26
CA THR A 264 -4.84 1.57 -5.62
C THR A 264 -3.74 0.53 -5.49
N VAL A 265 -3.84 -0.54 -6.26
CA VAL A 265 -2.78 -1.54 -6.42
C VAL A 265 -2.30 -1.55 -7.87
N THR A 266 -1.01 -1.82 -8.06
CA THR A 266 -0.53 -2.32 -9.36
C THR A 266 0.02 -3.72 -9.20
N PHE A 267 -0.23 -4.55 -10.21
CA PHE A 267 0.25 -5.92 -10.29
C PHE A 267 0.79 -6.17 -11.69
N GLY A 268 2.11 -6.21 -11.82
CA GLY A 268 2.78 -6.32 -13.11
C GLY A 268 2.42 -5.16 -14.05
N THR A 269 1.62 -5.43 -15.07
CA THR A 269 1.18 -4.45 -16.09
C THR A 269 -0.26 -3.98 -15.92
N GLU A 270 -0.89 -4.34 -14.80
CA GLU A 270 -2.29 -4.03 -14.49
C GLU A 270 -2.38 -3.11 -13.27
N ALA A 271 -3.36 -2.21 -13.28
CA ALA A 271 -3.65 -1.29 -12.20
C ALA A 271 -5.13 -1.37 -11.85
N PHE A 272 -5.44 -1.37 -10.55
CA PHE A 272 -6.81 -1.44 -10.05
C PHE A 272 -6.99 -0.42 -8.93
N THR A 273 -8.17 0.20 -8.87
CA THR A 273 -8.46 1.14 -7.78
C THR A 273 -9.92 1.08 -7.36
N ALA A 274 -10.13 1.20 -6.05
CA ALA A 274 -11.43 1.44 -5.43
C ALA A 274 -11.44 2.84 -4.84
N THR A 275 -12.47 3.62 -5.16
CA THR A 275 -12.64 5.02 -4.73
C THR A 275 -14.00 5.25 -4.08
N VAL A 276 -14.00 5.95 -2.95
CA VAL A 276 -15.21 6.37 -2.23
C VAL A 276 -15.07 7.81 -1.75
N SER A 277 -16.17 8.48 -1.39
CA SER A 277 -16.10 9.81 -0.79
C SER A 277 -15.50 9.76 0.62
N ASP A 278 -14.56 10.67 0.91
CA ASP A 278 -14.02 10.89 2.26
C ASP A 278 -15.16 11.35 3.19
N SER A 279 -15.66 10.44 4.02
CA SER A 279 -16.89 10.67 4.79
C SER A 279 -17.01 9.89 6.10
N LEU A 280 -16.18 8.86 6.32
CA LEU A 280 -16.37 7.95 7.45
C LEU A 280 -15.47 8.25 8.64
N THR A 281 -14.23 8.71 8.42
CA THR A 281 -13.21 8.86 9.47
C THR A 281 -12.62 10.27 9.58
N ASP A 282 -12.74 11.14 8.57
CA ASP A 282 -12.07 12.46 8.54
C ASP A 282 -10.54 12.32 8.77
N ILE A 283 -9.94 11.21 8.34
CA ILE A 283 -8.51 10.95 8.60
C ILE A 283 -7.62 11.96 7.89
N ALA A 284 -8.08 12.52 6.77
CA ALA A 284 -7.37 13.56 6.02
C ALA A 284 -7.10 14.82 6.85
N SER A 285 -7.82 15.04 7.95
CA SER A 285 -7.58 16.16 8.88
C SER A 285 -6.45 15.89 9.90
N GLY A 286 -5.97 14.64 10.00
CA GLY A 286 -5.01 14.23 11.04
C GLY A 286 -3.99 13.16 10.63
N TRP A 287 -3.90 12.82 9.34
CA TRP A 287 -2.99 11.80 8.84
C TRP A 287 -1.54 12.32 8.83
N THR A 288 -0.70 11.79 9.71
CA THR A 288 0.70 12.22 9.89
C THR A 288 1.69 11.07 9.89
N GLN A 289 1.21 9.83 10.02
CA GLN A 289 2.05 8.64 9.96
C GLN A 289 1.47 7.61 9.00
N ALA A 290 2.36 6.87 8.33
CA ALA A 290 1.96 5.69 7.58
C ALA A 290 2.88 4.50 7.89
N GLU A 291 2.28 3.33 7.99
CA GLU A 291 2.94 2.02 8.06
C GLU A 291 2.60 1.27 6.77
N PHE A 292 3.55 0.54 6.20
CA PHE A 292 3.28 -0.35 5.09
C PHE A 292 4.10 -1.62 5.18
N ASN A 293 3.41 -2.77 5.07
CA ASN A 293 4.08 -4.05 5.02
C ASN A 293 3.22 -5.17 4.39
N VAL A 294 3.85 -6.33 4.21
CA VAL A 294 3.18 -7.62 3.95
C VAL A 294 2.97 -8.34 5.27
N LEU A 295 1.73 -8.67 5.59
CA LEU A 295 1.32 -9.16 6.91
C LEU A 295 0.37 -10.35 6.78
N GLY A 296 0.08 -11.03 7.89
CA GLY A 296 -0.94 -12.07 7.93
C GLY A 296 -2.30 -11.58 7.43
N ASN A 297 -3.17 -12.51 7.04
CA ASN A 297 -4.49 -12.16 6.52
C ASN A 297 -5.55 -12.08 7.64
N ALA A 298 -5.76 -10.86 8.13
CA ALA A 298 -6.79 -10.49 9.11
C ALA A 298 -6.60 -11.09 10.51
N GLY A 299 -7.37 -10.59 11.47
CA GLY A 299 -7.55 -11.18 12.79
C GLY A 299 -6.27 -11.28 13.64
N GLY A 300 -5.25 -10.46 13.35
CA GLY A 300 -3.94 -10.51 14.01
C GLY A 300 -3.13 -11.76 13.69
N SER A 301 -3.35 -12.36 12.51
CA SER A 301 -2.53 -13.47 12.03
C SER A 301 -1.11 -13.03 11.62
N GLU A 302 -0.20 -14.00 11.52
CA GLU A 302 1.19 -13.80 11.11
C GLU A 302 1.44 -14.44 9.74
N ALA A 303 1.99 -13.69 8.79
CA ALA A 303 2.53 -14.22 7.55
C ALA A 303 3.90 -14.85 7.79
N GLN A 304 4.00 -16.18 7.67
CA GLN A 304 5.27 -16.89 7.84
C GLN A 304 5.96 -17.15 6.50
N PHE A 305 7.04 -16.42 6.27
CA PHE A 305 7.94 -16.62 5.15
C PHE A 305 8.90 -17.79 5.39
N ASN A 306 9.40 -18.38 4.30
CA ASN A 306 10.47 -19.36 4.39
C ASN A 306 11.76 -18.75 4.95
N SER A 307 12.59 -19.61 5.56
CA SER A 307 13.94 -19.22 5.97
C SER A 307 14.73 -18.65 4.79
N GLY A 308 15.45 -17.56 5.04
CA GLY A 308 16.27 -16.87 4.05
C GLY A 308 15.53 -15.83 3.20
N ALA A 309 14.19 -15.74 3.32
CA ALA A 309 13.44 -14.63 2.77
C ALA A 309 13.94 -13.31 3.36
N ALA A 310 14.07 -12.29 2.51
CA ALA A 310 14.40 -10.94 2.90
C ALA A 310 13.76 -9.93 1.94
N LEU A 311 13.30 -8.81 2.49
CA LEU A 311 12.64 -7.75 1.75
C LEU A 311 13.37 -6.42 1.96
N THR A 312 13.40 -5.60 0.92
CA THR A 312 13.56 -4.15 1.07
C THR A 312 12.18 -3.54 0.88
N VAL A 313 11.70 -2.81 1.87
CA VAL A 313 10.42 -2.12 1.86
C VAL A 313 10.64 -0.63 1.66
N LYS A 314 9.84 -0.01 0.79
CA LYS A 314 9.86 1.44 0.56
C LYS A 314 8.46 2.01 0.72
N VAL A 315 8.36 3.07 1.52
CA VAL A 315 7.13 3.84 1.73
C VAL A 315 7.37 5.26 1.25
N ALA A 316 6.77 5.61 0.11
CA ALA A 316 6.78 6.97 -0.43
C ALA A 316 5.52 7.72 0.00
N VAL A 317 5.65 9.01 0.31
CA VAL A 317 4.55 9.83 0.84
C VAL A 317 4.35 11.11 0.06
N THR A 318 3.12 11.60 0.05
CA THR A 318 2.79 12.94 -0.46
C THR A 318 2.25 13.79 0.68
N ASP A 319 3.03 14.76 1.12
CA ASP A 319 2.71 15.73 2.19
C ASP A 319 2.73 17.19 1.71
N GLY A 320 2.92 17.42 0.40
CA GLY A 320 3.10 18.75 -0.19
C GLY A 320 4.49 19.37 0.04
N SER A 321 5.44 18.60 0.57
CA SER A 321 6.82 19.01 0.88
C SER A 321 7.83 18.21 0.06
N THR A 322 9.08 18.69 0.04
CA THR A 322 10.24 17.95 -0.45
C THR A 322 11.22 17.60 0.67
N ALA A 323 10.86 17.89 1.93
CA ALA A 323 11.67 17.52 3.08
C ALA A 323 11.72 16.01 3.21
N ALA A 324 12.84 15.47 3.70
CA ALA A 324 12.87 14.06 4.07
C ALA A 324 11.88 13.84 5.24
N PRO A 325 11.04 12.79 5.19
CA PRO A 325 10.23 12.43 6.33
C PRO A 325 11.11 11.86 7.44
N THR A 326 10.54 11.62 8.61
CA THR A 326 11.25 10.89 9.66
C THR A 326 10.94 9.41 9.53
N CYS A 327 11.97 8.56 9.57
CA CYS A 327 11.75 7.15 9.82
C CYS A 327 11.73 6.90 11.32
N VAL A 328 10.57 6.57 11.86
CA VAL A 328 10.39 6.27 13.28
C VAL A 328 10.76 4.82 13.52
N SER A 329 11.74 4.60 14.40
CA SER A 329 12.18 3.25 14.74
C SER A 329 11.08 2.47 15.45
N PRO A 330 11.01 1.14 15.25
CA PRO A 330 10.02 0.29 15.90
C PRO A 330 10.07 0.47 17.41
N SER A 331 8.94 0.88 17.97
CA SER A 331 8.66 0.92 19.39
C SER A 331 7.29 0.31 19.61
N ALA A 332 7.00 -0.19 20.81
CA ALA A 332 5.73 -0.86 21.15
C ALA A 332 4.47 0.01 20.93
N GLU A 333 4.61 1.27 20.54
CA GLU A 333 3.53 2.23 20.30
C GLU A 333 3.49 2.72 18.83
N ASP A 334 4.43 2.29 17.99
CA ASP A 334 4.55 2.69 16.58
C ASP A 334 4.15 1.52 15.67
N GLY A 335 3.28 1.80 14.70
CA GLY A 335 2.58 0.78 13.91
C GLY A 335 1.19 0.53 14.47
N THR A 336 0.21 0.37 13.59
CA THR A 336 -1.21 0.46 13.98
C THR A 336 -2.03 -0.78 13.67
N THR A 337 -1.42 -1.76 13.02
CA THR A 337 -2.01 -3.08 12.79
C THR A 337 -1.58 -4.09 13.85
N GLY A 338 -2.44 -5.06 14.14
CA GLY A 338 -2.16 -6.23 14.95
C GLY A 338 -1.64 -7.42 14.15
N GLU A 339 -1.75 -7.42 12.82
CA GLU A 339 -1.15 -8.47 11.99
C GLU A 339 0.38 -8.35 11.96
N THR A 340 1.06 -9.47 11.72
CA THR A 340 2.53 -9.52 11.73
C THR A 340 3.10 -10.29 10.53
N ASN A 341 4.42 -10.22 10.38
CA ASN A 341 5.18 -11.22 9.63
C ASN A 341 6.43 -11.67 10.44
N ASN A 342 7.01 -12.81 10.04
CA ASN A 342 8.13 -13.42 10.76
C ASN A 342 9.54 -12.92 10.35
N LEU A 343 9.63 -11.86 9.55
CA LEU A 343 10.89 -11.24 9.11
C LEU A 343 11.46 -10.34 10.21
N LYS A 344 12.70 -9.86 10.03
CA LYS A 344 13.44 -9.14 11.08
C LYS A 344 13.91 -7.79 10.58
N LEU A 345 13.31 -6.74 11.15
CA LEU A 345 13.63 -5.36 10.83
C LEU A 345 15.13 -5.07 10.93
N GLY A 346 15.68 -4.57 9.83
CA GLY A 346 17.05 -4.12 9.66
C GLY A 346 17.18 -2.63 9.93
N THR A 347 17.82 -1.89 9.03
CA THR A 347 17.99 -0.43 9.17
C THR A 347 17.04 0.34 8.29
N CYS A 348 16.54 1.45 8.79
CA CYS A 348 15.74 2.40 8.01
C CYS A 348 16.52 3.67 7.66
N THR A 349 16.24 4.18 6.46
CA THR A 349 16.76 5.45 5.94
C THR A 349 15.61 6.30 5.41
N ALA A 350 15.75 7.62 5.49
CA ALA A 350 14.78 8.56 4.94
C ALA A 350 15.40 9.42 3.83
N THR A 351 14.62 9.66 2.79
CA THR A 351 15.03 10.42 1.60
C THR A 351 13.99 11.50 1.31
N GLY A 352 14.45 12.73 1.08
CA GLY A 352 13.60 13.84 0.61
C GLY A 352 13.59 13.97 -0.91
N GLY A 353 13.17 15.13 -1.41
CA GLY A 353 13.11 15.43 -2.85
C GLY A 353 11.69 15.36 -3.40
N SER A 354 11.54 15.08 -4.69
CA SER A 354 10.23 15.05 -5.37
C SER A 354 9.33 13.88 -4.98
N ALA A 355 9.91 12.84 -4.35
CA ALA A 355 9.19 11.69 -3.81
C ALA A 355 9.77 11.34 -2.43
N PRO A 356 9.42 12.11 -1.38
CA PRO A 356 9.85 11.84 -0.02
C PRO A 356 9.47 10.42 0.40
N SER A 357 10.39 9.69 1.03
CA SER A 357 10.18 8.28 1.37
C SER A 357 11.05 7.81 2.52
N ILE A 358 10.67 6.67 3.09
CA ILE A 358 11.57 5.83 3.90
C ILE A 358 11.83 4.51 3.16
N LEU A 359 12.97 3.92 3.48
CA LEU A 359 13.38 2.61 2.97
C LEU A 359 14.03 1.82 4.10
N PHE A 360 13.57 0.58 4.31
CA PHE A 360 14.08 -0.33 5.32
C PHE A 360 14.17 -1.76 4.80
N THR A 361 14.83 -2.62 5.57
CA THR A 361 15.01 -4.05 5.25
C THR A 361 14.36 -4.90 6.32
N GLU A 362 13.95 -6.12 5.97
CA GLU A 362 13.43 -7.13 6.89
C GLU A 362 13.75 -8.57 6.45
#